data_AF-A0A5Q2TSJ2-F1
#
_entry.id   AF-A0A5Q2TSJ2-F1
#
_cell.length_a   1.000
_cell.length_b   1.000
_cell.length_c   1.000
_cell.angle_alpha   90.00
_cell.angle_beta   90.00
_cell.angle_gamma   90.00
#
_symmetry.space_group_name_H-M   'P 1'
#
loop_
_entity.id
_entity.type
_entity.pdbx_description
1 polymer ?
#
loop_
_entity_poly.entity_id
_entity_poly.type
_entity_poly.pdbx_seq_one_letter_code
_entity_poly.pdbx_strand_id
1 'polypeptide(L)'
;MGYKKCPLFVSDTFIFKKERIHMPYVTVQMLEGRSDEQRKALIEKVTDAVVETTGATREKVVVFVEDIDKRNYGVGGKRLVD
;
A
#
# COMPACT_ATOMS: atom_id res chain seq x y z
N MET A 1 30.01 -8.04 4.03
CA MET A 1 30.20 -7.26 5.28
C MET A 1 29.31 -7.88 6.34
N GLY A 2 29.90 -8.60 7.30
CA GLY A 2 29.17 -9.52 8.19
C GLY A 2 28.33 -8.83 9.26
N TYR A 3 27.10 -9.31 9.46
CA TYR A 3 26.27 -8.93 10.59
C TYR A 3 26.75 -9.67 11.84
N LYS A 4 27.49 -8.97 12.70
CA LYS A 4 27.79 -9.44 14.05
C LYS A 4 26.48 -9.44 14.86
N LYS A 5 26.04 -10.63 15.29
CA LYS A 5 25.00 -10.82 16.31
C LYS A 5 25.40 -10.08 17.59
N CYS A 6 24.58 -9.11 18.03
CA CYS A 6 24.63 -8.60 19.40
C CYS A 6 23.79 -9.52 20.30
N PRO A 7 24.29 -9.91 21.48
CA PRO A 7 23.64 -10.89 22.33
C PRO A 7 22.42 -10.26 23.03
N LEU A 8 21.29 -10.97 22.99
CA LEU A 8 20.14 -10.65 23.83
C LEU A 8 20.54 -10.81 25.30
N PHE A 9 20.48 -9.73 26.06
CA PHE A 9 20.49 -9.75 27.51
C PHE A 9 19.13 -9.27 28.00
N VAL A 10 18.60 -10.01 28.97
CA VAL A 10 17.21 -10.02 29.41
C VAL A 10 16.95 -8.88 30.38
N SER A 11 15.89 -8.11 30.14
CA SER A 11 15.08 -7.55 31.22
C SER A 11 13.64 -7.35 30.76
N ASP A 12 12.75 -8.07 31.43
CA ASP A 12 11.31 -8.07 31.24
C ASP A 12 10.74 -6.64 31.22
N THR A 13 9.79 -6.40 30.31
CA THR A 13 8.98 -5.17 30.09
C THR A 13 9.46 -4.17 29.02
N PHE A 14 10.59 -4.38 28.35
CA PHE A 14 11.04 -3.49 27.27
C PHE A 14 11.59 -4.32 26.10
N ILE A 15 11.41 -3.87 24.85
CA ILE A 15 11.89 -4.48 23.59
C ILE A 15 10.89 -5.43 22.89
N PHE A 16 9.75 -4.86 22.47
CA PHE A 16 9.12 -5.19 21.18
C PHE A 16 9.13 -3.99 20.22
N LYS A 17 10.13 -3.11 20.35
CA LYS A 17 10.34 -1.96 19.46
C LYS A 17 11.51 -2.22 18.50
N LYS A 18 11.50 -3.38 17.85
CA LYS A 18 12.32 -3.61 16.66
C LYS A 18 11.56 -2.96 15.52
N GLU A 19 11.95 -1.75 15.16
CA GLU A 19 11.42 -0.95 14.05
C GLU A 19 11.10 -1.84 12.84
N ARG A 20 9.82 -2.24 12.71
CA ARG A 20 9.34 -2.77 11.45
C ARG A 20 9.03 -1.56 10.61
N ILE A 21 9.99 -1.17 9.79
CA ILE A 21 9.79 -0.18 8.74
C ILE A 21 8.83 -0.82 7.75
N HIS A 22 7.53 -0.65 7.99
CA HIS A 22 6.47 -1.03 7.07
C HIS A 22 6.48 0.04 5.97
N MET A 23 7.00 -0.31 4.80
CA MET A 23 6.81 0.42 3.55
C MET A 23 5.65 -0.26 2.82
N PRO A 24 4.39 0.07 3.13
CA PRO A 24 3.25 -0.52 2.47
C PRO A 24 3.10 0.04 1.06
N TYR A 25 2.93 -0.87 0.11
CA TYR A 25 2.62 -0.55 -1.28
C TYR A 25 1.17 -0.96 -1.55
N VAL A 26 0.40 -0.06 -2.13
CA VAL A 26 -0.97 -0.32 -2.56
C VAL A 26 -1.09 0.02 -4.03
N THR A 27 -1.53 -0.94 -4.85
CA THR A 27 -1.89 -0.69 -6.25
C THR A 27 -3.40 -0.74 -6.37
N VAL A 28 -3.99 0.36 -6.81
CA VAL A 28 -5.42 0.44 -7.13
C VAL A 28 -5.55 0.43 -8.64
N GLN A 29 -6.13 -0.64 -9.16
CA GLN A 29 -6.48 -0.74 -10.57
C GLN A 29 -7.96 -0.43 -10.75
N MET A 30 -8.27 0.46 -11.69
CA MET A 30 -9.65 0.83 -11.97
C MET A 30 -9.85 1.16 -13.45
N LEU A 31 -11.10 1.06 -13.92
CA LEU A 31 -11.41 1.44 -15.29
C LEU A 31 -11.19 2.94 -15.53
N GLU A 32 -10.73 3.26 -16.72
CA GLU A 32 -10.56 4.63 -17.19
C GLU A 32 -11.87 5.45 -17.14
N GLY A 33 -11.73 6.78 -17.02
CA GLY A 33 -12.85 7.73 -17.05
C GLY A 33 -13.19 8.38 -15.70
N ARG A 34 -12.33 8.25 -14.69
CA ARG A 34 -12.44 9.01 -13.43
C ARG A 34 -11.73 10.36 -13.55
N SER A 35 -12.25 11.37 -12.84
CA SER A 35 -11.63 12.69 -12.83
C SER A 35 -10.36 12.72 -11.98
N ASP A 36 -9.52 13.72 -12.21
CA ASP A 36 -8.27 13.89 -11.44
C ASP A 36 -8.55 14.10 -9.95
N GLU A 37 -9.61 14.85 -9.61
CA GLU A 37 -10.02 15.11 -8.22
C GLU A 37 -10.41 13.82 -7.50
N GLN A 38 -11.08 12.90 -8.21
CA GLN A 38 -11.45 11.59 -7.65
C GLN A 38 -10.21 10.72 -7.38
N ARG A 39 -9.21 10.76 -8.26
CA ARG A 39 -7.94 10.04 -8.07
C ARG A 39 -7.16 10.59 -6.90
N LYS A 40 -7.10 11.92 -6.77
CA LYS A 40 -6.46 12.58 -5.62
C LYS A 40 -7.13 12.18 -4.31
N ALA A 41 -8.46 12.23 -4.24
CA ALA A 41 -9.22 11.85 -3.06
C ALA A 41 -9.06 10.36 -2.72
N LEU A 42 -8.93 9.49 -3.73
CA LEU A 42 -8.66 8.07 -3.52
C LEU A 42 -7.29 7.84 -2.88
N ILE A 43 -6.23 8.45 -3.41
CA ILE A 43 -4.87 8.31 -2.90
C ILE A 43 -4.81 8.76 -1.43
N GLU A 44 -5.43 9.89 -1.11
CA GLU A 44 -5.49 10.42 0.25
C GLU A 44 -6.16 9.42 1.21
N LYS A 45 -7.38 8.97 0.89
CA LYS A 45 -8.14 8.06 1.74
C LYS A 45 -7.51 6.68 1.89
N VAL A 46 -6.91 6.14 0.83
CA VAL A 46 -6.20 4.86 0.88
C VAL A 46 -4.98 4.99 1.79
N THR A 47 -4.25 6.11 1.68
CA THR A 47 -3.10 6.38 2.55
C THR A 47 -3.51 6.46 4.02
N ASP A 48 -4.60 7.18 4.33
CA ASP A 48 -5.14 7.28 5.69
C ASP A 48 -5.49 5.91 6.28
N ALA A 49 -6.24 5.10 5.51
CA ALA A 49 -6.64 3.76 5.93
C ALA A 49 -5.43 2.85 6.19
N VAL A 50 -4.39 2.94 5.37
CA VAL A 50 -3.15 2.16 5.57
C VAL A 50 -2.40 2.62 6.81
N VAL A 51 -2.28 3.93 7.03
CA VAL A 51 -1.62 4.48 8.22
C VAL A 51 -2.36 4.07 9.49
N GLU A 52 -3.70 4.19 9.51
CA GLU A 52 -4.54 3.84 10.66
C GLU A 52 -4.44 2.35 11.01
N THR A 53 -4.45 1.47 10.02
CA THR A 53 -4.48 0.01 10.24
C THR A 53 -3.10 -0.59 10.51
N THR A 54 -2.05 -0.07 9.88
CA THR A 54 -0.70 -0.65 9.96
C THR A 54 0.23 0.06 10.94
N GLY A 55 -0.11 1.28 11.36
CA GLY A 55 0.76 2.15 12.15
C GLY A 55 2.01 2.62 11.41
N ALA A 56 2.07 2.46 10.07
CA ALA A 56 3.15 2.98 9.24
C ALA A 56 3.08 4.52 9.17
N THR A 57 4.22 5.18 8.99
CA THR A 57 4.25 6.63 8.79
C THR A 57 3.79 6.96 7.37
N ARG A 58 3.08 8.09 7.20
CA ARG A 58 2.46 8.48 5.92
C ARG A 58 3.46 8.54 4.78
N GLU A 59 4.69 8.98 5.06
CA GLU A 59 5.77 9.18 4.09
C GLU A 59 6.29 7.87 3.50
N LYS A 60 5.99 6.73 4.13
CA LYS A 60 6.42 5.40 3.68
C LYS A 60 5.32 4.65 2.92
N VAL A 61 4.11 5.20 2.89
CA VAL A 61 3.00 4.61 2.13
C VAL A 61 3.10 5.06 0.68
N VAL A 62 3.12 4.08 -0.23
CA VAL A 62 3.16 4.36 -1.67
C VAL A 62 1.90 3.79 -2.30
N VAL A 63 1.15 4.65 -2.99
CA VAL A 63 -0.09 4.27 -3.69
C VAL A 63 0.11 4.46 -5.19
N PHE A 64 -0.09 3.39 -5.95
CA PHE A 64 -0.15 3.42 -7.41
C PHE A 64 -1.61 3.40 -7.85
N VAL A 65 -1.95 4.29 -8.79
CA VAL A 65 -3.27 4.29 -9.43
C VAL A 65 -3.05 3.96 -10.90
N GLU A 66 -3.58 2.82 -11.33
CA GLU A 66 -3.45 2.32 -12.69
C GLU A 66 -4.83 2.29 -13.34
N ASP A 67 -4.93 2.92 -14.51
CA ASP A 67 -6.14 2.88 -15.32
C ASP A 67 -6.11 1.66 -16.24
N ILE A 68 -7.20 0.90 -16.20
CA ILE A 68 -7.46 -0.22 -17.11
C ILE A 68 -8.34 0.28 -18.24
N ASP A 69 -7.84 0.17 -19.46
CA ASP A 69 -8.62 0.37 -20.68
C ASP A 69 -9.75 -0.65 -20.77
N LYS A 70 -10.97 -0.20 -21.12
CA LYS A 70 -12.15 -1.08 -21.20
C LYS A 70 -11.99 -2.24 -22.19
N ARG A 71 -11.16 -2.08 -23.22
CA ARG A 71 -10.82 -3.12 -24.21
C ARG A 71 -9.96 -4.24 -23.63
N ASN A 72 -9.26 -3.97 -22.53
CA ASN A 72 -8.38 -4.92 -21.85
C ASN A 72 -9.04 -5.52 -20.61
N TYR A 73 -10.24 -5.08 -20.24
CA TYR A 73 -10.99 -5.59 -19.10
C TYR A 73 -12.10 -6.53 -19.57
N GLY A 74 -12.09 -7.75 -19.03
CA GLY A 74 -13.13 -8.74 -19.30
C GLY A 74 -13.49 -9.55 -18.06
N VAL A 75 -14.77 -9.92 -17.98
CA VAL A 75 -15.33 -10.72 -16.88
C VAL A 75 -16.10 -11.87 -17.48
N GLY A 76 -15.83 -13.10 -17.05
CA GLY A 76 -16.53 -14.28 -17.54
C GLY A 76 -16.32 -14.55 -19.04
N GLY A 77 -15.17 -14.20 -19.58
CA GLY A 77 -14.82 -14.44 -20.99
C GLY A 77 -15.39 -13.44 -21.99
N LYS A 78 -16.05 -12.36 -21.53
CA LYS A 78 -16.50 -11.24 -22.36
C LYS A 78 -15.77 -9.97 -21.96
N ARG A 79 -15.28 -9.20 -22.93
CA ARG A 79 -14.73 -7.88 -22.64
C ARG A 79 -15.87 -6.93 -22.30
N LEU A 80 -15.57 -5.86 -21.56
CA LEU A 80 -16.56 -4.81 -21.28
C LEU A 80 -17.04 -4.08 -22.54
N VAL A 81 -16.29 -4.17 -23.63
CA VAL A 81 -16.60 -3.56 -24.93
C VAL A 81 -17.34 -4.50 -25.88
N ASP A 82 -17.45 -5.80 -25.55
CA ASP A 82 -18.14 -6.82 -26.36
C ASP A 82 -19.59 -7.02 -25.86
#